data_AF-W6M3Q5-F1
#
_entry.id   AF-W6M3Q5-F1
#
_cell.length_a   1.000
_cell.length_b   1.000
_cell.length_c   1.000
_cell.angle_alpha   90.00
_cell.angle_beta   90.00
_cell.angle_gamma   90.00
#
_symmetry.space_group_name_H-M   'P 1'
#
loop_
_entity.id
_entity.type
_entity.pdbx_description
1 polymer ?
#
loop_
_entity_poly.entity_id
_entity_poly.type
_entity_poly.pdbx_seq_one_letter_code
_entity_poly.pdbx_strand_id
1 'polypeptide(L)'
;MKRGLEMESGACKRCGSEASVKSGRVRGLQRYRCKECGYHFTATPPRGKPAAMKALALLLYAMGNVSFCSIARLLHVSDVAVLKWVRAEARKLPIPEVAGETVVVTLDEMWHFLKKKPPSFGSGVRRTLTVGEPWPGCWVAVMTPPAKSCLTGSVFRASDSLPTTGPATIA
;
A
#
# COMPACT_ATOMS: atom_id res chain seq x y z
N MET A 1 -21.82 50.83 -21.07
CA MET A 1 -21.39 49.95 -19.96
C MET A 1 -22.50 48.92 -19.78
N LYS A 2 -22.38 47.60 -19.94
CA LYS A 2 -21.27 46.65 -19.86
C LYS A 2 -21.37 45.71 -21.08
N ARG A 3 -20.24 45.47 -21.75
CA ARG A 3 -20.12 44.49 -22.85
C ARG A 3 -20.45 43.12 -22.29
N GLY A 4 -21.41 42.42 -22.89
CA GLY A 4 -21.72 41.04 -22.56
C GLY A 4 -20.48 40.17 -22.81
N LEU A 5 -20.10 39.38 -21.81
CA LEU A 5 -19.19 38.25 -22.02
C LEU A 5 -19.95 37.17 -22.81
N GLU A 6 -20.09 37.38 -24.12
CA GLU A 6 -20.38 36.32 -25.07
C GLU A 6 -19.07 35.88 -25.73
N MET A 7 -18.24 35.14 -25.01
CA MET A 7 -17.22 34.28 -25.63
C MET A 7 -16.68 33.31 -24.60
N GLU A 8 -16.74 32.02 -24.90
CA GLU A 8 -15.69 31.03 -24.61
C GLU A 8 -16.15 29.69 -25.19
N SER A 9 -16.04 29.59 -26.52
CA SER A 9 -15.93 28.32 -27.22
C SER A 9 -14.61 27.66 -26.81
N GLY A 10 -14.64 26.92 -25.70
CA GLY A 10 -13.48 26.16 -25.26
C GLY A 10 -13.06 25.12 -26.30
N ALA A 11 -11.76 24.90 -26.45
CA ALA A 11 -11.20 23.84 -27.28
C ALA A 11 -11.81 22.47 -26.95
N CYS A 12 -11.95 21.61 -27.94
CA CYS A 12 -12.47 20.27 -27.74
C CYS A 12 -11.61 19.50 -26.73
N LYS A 13 -12.21 19.00 -25.65
CA LYS A 13 -11.52 18.21 -24.62
C LYS A 13 -10.91 16.89 -25.10
N ARG A 14 -11.21 16.47 -26.33
CA ARG A 14 -10.72 15.21 -26.91
C ARG A 14 -9.62 15.43 -27.95
N CYS A 15 -9.82 16.35 -28.90
CA CYS A 15 -8.88 16.59 -30.01
C CYS A 15 -8.22 17.97 -29.99
N GLY A 16 -8.59 18.86 -29.06
CA GLY A 16 -8.02 20.21 -28.96
C GLY A 16 -8.54 21.22 -29.99
N SER A 17 -9.37 20.80 -30.95
CA SER A 17 -9.87 21.69 -32.01
C SER A 17 -10.79 22.79 -31.46
N GLU A 18 -10.65 24.01 -31.99
CA GLU A 18 -11.49 25.17 -31.63
C GLU A 18 -12.85 25.14 -32.36
N ALA A 19 -12.94 24.40 -33.47
CA ALA A 19 -14.13 24.25 -34.28
C ALA A 19 -15.25 23.46 -33.56
N SER A 20 -16.05 24.16 -32.75
CA SER A 20 -17.18 23.61 -32.01
C SER A 20 -18.49 24.36 -32.27
N VAL A 21 -19.61 23.64 -32.23
CA VAL A 21 -20.97 24.21 -32.41
C VAL A 21 -21.81 24.00 -31.16
N LYS A 22 -22.70 24.94 -30.86
CA LYS A 22 -23.66 24.83 -29.75
C LYS A 22 -24.64 23.67 -30.02
N SER A 23 -24.81 22.78 -29.04
CA SER A 23 -25.58 21.53 -29.14
C SER A 23 -26.51 21.37 -27.92
N GLY A 24 -27.40 22.34 -27.71
CA GLY A 24 -28.35 22.34 -26.58
C GLY A 24 -27.71 22.67 -25.24
N ARG A 25 -28.47 22.48 -24.15
CA ARG A 25 -28.04 22.76 -22.77
C ARG A 25 -28.22 21.53 -21.89
N VAL A 26 -27.29 21.30 -20.96
CA VAL A 26 -27.34 20.20 -19.99
C VAL A 26 -26.95 20.74 -18.63
N ARG A 27 -27.78 20.51 -17.60
CA ARG A 27 -27.55 20.97 -16.21
C ARG A 27 -27.30 22.49 -16.13
N GLY A 28 -28.05 23.27 -16.90
CA GLY A 28 -27.91 24.72 -17.00
C GLY A 28 -26.67 25.21 -17.79
N LEU A 29 -25.79 24.31 -18.21
CA LEU A 29 -24.57 24.65 -18.95
C LEU A 29 -24.77 24.46 -20.45
N GLN A 30 -24.10 25.30 -21.24
CA GLN A 30 -24.05 25.15 -22.69
C GLN A 30 -23.28 23.87 -23.07
N ARG A 31 -23.90 23.01 -23.87
CA ARG A 31 -23.27 21.84 -24.47
C ARG A 31 -22.77 22.23 -25.86
N TYR A 32 -21.58 21.75 -26.20
CA TYR A 32 -20.94 21.93 -27.50
C TYR A 32 -20.71 20.57 -28.16
N ARG A 33 -20.72 20.56 -29.48
CA ARG A 33 -20.32 19.42 -30.32
C ARG A 33 -19.12 19.84 -31.16
N CYS A 34 -18.05 19.07 -31.11
CA CYS A 34 -16.89 19.26 -31.96
C CYS A 34 -17.24 18.95 -33.42
N LYS A 35 -16.83 19.80 -34.37
CA LYS A 35 -17.02 19.52 -35.81
C LYS A 35 -16.09 18.42 -36.31
N GLU A 36 -14.86 18.38 -35.81
CA GLU A 36 -13.86 17.40 -36.27
C GLU A 36 -14.12 15.99 -35.71
N CYS A 37 -14.14 15.82 -34.39
CA CYS A 37 -14.28 14.49 -33.78
C CYS A 37 -15.71 14.10 -33.37
N GLY A 38 -16.70 14.98 -33.56
CA GLY A 38 -18.09 14.74 -33.15
C GLY A 38 -18.32 14.67 -31.64
N TYR A 39 -17.29 14.85 -30.80
CA TYR A 39 -17.39 14.74 -29.34
C TYR A 39 -18.25 15.85 -28.74
N HIS A 40 -19.10 15.48 -27.80
CA HIS A 40 -19.90 16.42 -27.05
C HIS A 40 -19.25 16.76 -25.72
N PHE A 41 -19.09 18.05 -25.44
CA PHE A 41 -18.50 18.54 -24.19
C PHE A 41 -19.24 19.74 -23.63
N THR A 42 -19.05 20.00 -22.34
CA THR A 42 -19.49 21.22 -21.66
C THR A 42 -18.28 21.97 -21.13
N ALA A 43 -18.40 23.29 -20.94
CA ALA A 43 -17.38 24.16 -20.33
C ALA A 43 -17.28 23.94 -18.80
N THR A 44 -17.14 22.68 -18.40
CA THR A 44 -16.90 22.27 -17.01
C THR A 44 -15.40 22.11 -16.77
N PRO A 45 -14.89 22.40 -15.57
CA PRO A 45 -13.51 22.08 -15.23
C PRO A 45 -13.24 20.57 -15.37
N PRO A 46 -11.98 20.16 -15.56
CA PRO A 46 -11.61 18.75 -15.60
C PRO A 46 -12.09 18.04 -14.32
N ARG A 47 -12.52 16.79 -14.47
CA ARG A 47 -13.01 16.01 -13.32
C ARG A 47 -11.87 15.72 -12.35
N GLY A 48 -12.16 15.90 -11.05
CA GLY A 48 -11.25 15.53 -9.96
C GLY A 48 -10.60 16.73 -9.27
N LYS A 49 -9.65 16.44 -8.40
CA LYS A 49 -8.86 17.44 -7.66
C LYS A 49 -7.58 17.79 -8.43
N PRO A 50 -7.08 19.03 -8.31
CA PRO A 50 -5.88 19.47 -9.02
C PRO A 50 -4.66 18.61 -8.65
N ALA A 51 -3.72 18.47 -9.59
CA ALA A 51 -2.52 17.66 -9.39
C ALA A 51 -1.69 18.14 -8.19
N ALA A 52 -1.57 19.46 -8.01
CA ALA A 52 -0.88 20.07 -6.87
C ALA A 52 -1.43 19.61 -5.51
N MET A 53 -2.76 19.48 -5.38
CA MET A 53 -3.39 18.99 -4.14
C MET A 53 -3.06 17.52 -3.87
N LYS A 54 -2.98 16.69 -4.92
CA LYS A 54 -2.59 15.28 -4.78
C LYS A 54 -1.12 15.17 -4.37
N ALA A 55 -0.24 15.96 -4.97
CA ALA A 55 1.18 16.01 -4.62
C ALA A 55 1.39 16.42 -3.16
N LEU A 56 0.67 17.44 -2.69
CA LEU A 56 0.70 17.85 -1.28
C LEU A 56 0.23 16.72 -0.34
N ALA A 57 -0.86 16.02 -0.69
CA ALA A 57 -1.34 14.88 0.09
C ALA A 57 -0.29 13.76 0.22
N LEU A 58 0.44 13.48 -0.86
CA LEU A 58 1.50 12.47 -0.89
C LEU A 58 2.72 12.90 -0.08
N LEU A 59 3.11 14.17 -0.17
CA LEU A 59 4.20 14.73 0.62
C LEU A 59 3.92 14.63 2.12
N LEU A 60 2.72 15.03 2.55
CA LEU A 60 2.29 14.92 3.94
C LEU A 60 2.26 13.48 4.44
N TYR A 61 1.89 12.52 3.58
CA TYR A 61 1.96 11.10 3.90
C TYR A 61 3.41 10.61 4.03
N ALA A 62 4.28 11.00 3.11
CA ALA A 62 5.69 10.61 3.11
C ALA A 62 6.47 11.15 4.31
N MET A 63 6.08 12.32 4.84
CA MET A 63 6.65 12.88 6.06
C MET A 63 6.31 12.08 7.33
N GLY A 64 5.44 11.08 7.26
CA GLY A 64 5.17 10.11 8.35
C GLY A 64 4.32 10.62 9.53
N ASN A 65 4.26 11.94 9.75
CA ASN A 65 3.61 12.53 10.92
C ASN A 65 2.09 12.74 10.78
N VAL A 66 1.49 12.43 9.62
CA VAL A 66 0.10 12.76 9.33
C VAL A 66 -0.69 11.55 8.82
N SER A 67 -1.75 11.19 9.55
CA SER A 67 -2.67 10.10 9.14
C SER A 67 -3.53 10.51 7.92
N PHE A 68 -4.05 9.51 7.18
CA PHE A 68 -4.96 9.77 6.05
C PHE A 68 -6.18 10.63 6.45
N CYS A 69 -6.74 10.40 7.64
CA CYS A 69 -7.86 11.19 8.16
C CYS A 69 -7.46 12.64 8.45
N SER A 70 -6.24 12.87 8.95
CA SER A 70 -5.74 14.22 9.19
C SER A 70 -5.45 14.96 7.88
N ILE A 71 -4.85 14.29 6.89
CA ILE A 71 -4.64 14.86 5.53
C ILE A 71 -5.99 15.19 4.88
N ALA A 72 -6.98 14.31 5.01
CA ALA A 72 -8.33 14.49 4.48
C ALA A 72 -9.05 15.70 5.09
N ARG A 73 -8.93 15.88 6.42
CA ARG A 73 -9.45 17.07 7.12
C ARG A 73 -8.75 18.35 6.67
N LEU A 74 -7.43 18.31 6.46
CA LEU A 74 -6.64 19.46 6.00
C LEU A 74 -6.99 19.88 4.57
N LEU A 75 -7.21 18.92 3.67
CA LEU A 75 -7.48 19.18 2.24
C LEU A 75 -8.97 19.24 1.89
N HIS A 76 -9.86 19.10 2.87
CA HIS A 76 -11.31 19.01 2.69
C HIS A 76 -11.73 17.97 1.64
N VAL A 77 -11.20 16.75 1.77
CA VAL A 77 -11.53 15.59 0.94
C VAL A 77 -11.85 14.38 1.82
N SER A 78 -12.34 13.30 1.24
CA SER A 78 -12.49 12.04 2.00
C SER A 78 -11.14 11.38 2.20
N ASP A 79 -10.97 10.73 3.35
CA ASP A 79 -9.84 9.86 3.69
C ASP A 79 -9.65 8.74 2.66
N VAL A 80 -10.76 8.18 2.16
CA VAL A 80 -10.75 7.19 1.08
C VAL A 80 -10.16 7.76 -0.22
N ALA A 81 -10.36 9.04 -0.53
CA ALA A 81 -9.75 9.66 -1.70
C ALA A 81 -8.23 9.80 -1.53
N VAL A 82 -7.76 10.19 -0.35
CA VAL A 82 -6.32 10.25 -0.02
C VAL A 82 -5.69 8.86 -0.16
N LEU A 83 -6.30 7.83 0.43
CA LEU A 83 -5.84 6.45 0.31
C LEU A 83 -5.74 5.99 -1.15
N LYS A 84 -6.73 6.34 -1.98
CA LYS A 84 -6.73 6.03 -3.40
C LYS A 84 -5.60 6.72 -4.15
N TRP A 85 -5.28 7.98 -3.83
CA TRP A 85 -4.16 8.70 -4.43
C TRP A 85 -2.82 8.07 -4.07
N VAL A 86 -2.62 7.76 -2.78
CA VAL A 86 -1.40 7.10 -2.28
C VAL A 86 -1.21 5.75 -2.95
N ARG A 87 -2.26 4.92 -3.01
CA ARG A 87 -2.20 3.62 -3.71
C ARG A 87 -1.99 3.75 -5.22
N ALA A 88 -2.47 4.82 -5.84
CA ALA A 88 -2.29 5.03 -7.27
C ALA A 88 -0.83 5.39 -7.58
N GLU A 89 -0.18 6.23 -6.77
CA GLU A 89 1.24 6.53 -6.94
C GLU A 89 2.14 5.38 -6.53
N ALA A 90 1.82 4.68 -5.43
CA ALA A 90 2.61 3.53 -4.97
C ALA A 90 2.70 2.41 -6.03
N ARG A 91 1.66 2.23 -6.87
CA ARG A 91 1.68 1.27 -7.98
C ARG A 91 2.57 1.69 -9.16
N LYS A 92 2.88 2.97 -9.29
CA LYS A 92 3.75 3.48 -10.36
C LYS A 92 5.22 3.40 -9.99
N LEU A 93 5.53 3.32 -8.70
CA LEU A 93 6.90 3.20 -8.23
C LEU A 93 7.45 1.82 -8.63
N PRO A 94 8.67 1.77 -9.19
CA PRO A 94 9.34 0.50 -9.46
C PRO A 94 9.63 -0.21 -8.14
N ILE A 95 9.70 -1.54 -8.21
CA ILE A 95 10.23 -2.33 -7.09
C ILE A 95 11.72 -1.94 -6.96
N PRO A 96 12.21 -1.59 -5.76
CA PRO A 96 13.61 -1.23 -5.60
C PRO A 96 14.49 -2.43 -5.96
N GLU A 97 15.39 -2.24 -6.91
CA GLU A 97 16.42 -3.22 -7.24
C GLU A 97 17.50 -3.18 -6.16
N VAL A 98 17.70 -4.30 -5.48
CA VAL A 98 18.77 -4.46 -4.49
C VAL A 98 20.02 -4.86 -5.25
N ALA A 99 20.93 -3.91 -5.49
CA ALA A 99 22.19 -4.17 -6.17
C ALA A 99 23.22 -4.74 -5.17
N GLY A 100 23.52 -6.04 -5.29
CA GLY A 100 24.66 -6.69 -4.63
C GLY A 100 24.30 -7.95 -3.81
N GLU A 101 25.34 -8.70 -3.45
CA GLU A 101 25.27 -9.80 -2.49
C GLU A 101 25.07 -9.17 -1.09
N THR A 102 23.84 -9.14 -0.58
CA THR A 102 23.52 -8.53 0.73
C THR A 102 24.07 -9.40 1.85
N VAL A 103 25.26 -9.06 2.35
CA VAL A 103 26.00 -9.80 3.38
C VAL A 103 25.37 -9.66 4.78
N VAL A 104 24.67 -8.57 5.07
CA VAL A 104 24.04 -8.33 6.39
C VAL A 104 22.69 -7.63 6.21
N VAL A 105 21.61 -8.27 6.66
CA VAL A 105 20.27 -7.67 6.74
C VAL A 105 19.93 -7.50 8.22
N THR A 106 20.04 -6.28 8.73
CA THR A 106 19.59 -5.94 10.08
C THR A 106 18.07 -5.75 10.07
N LEU A 107 17.36 -6.65 10.73
CA LEU A 107 15.93 -6.50 10.98
C LEU A 107 15.75 -5.69 12.27
N ASP A 108 15.40 -4.41 12.14
CA ASP A 108 14.99 -3.61 13.29
C ASP A 108 13.58 -4.06 13.71
N GLU A 109 13.40 -4.41 14.98
CA GLU A 109 12.19 -5.05 15.49
C GLU A 109 11.09 -3.99 15.68
N MET A 110 10.42 -3.65 14.57
CA MET A 110 9.33 -2.69 14.60
C MET A 110 8.03 -3.37 15.03
N TRP A 111 7.62 -3.17 16.29
CA TRP A 111 6.32 -3.61 16.81
C TRP A 111 5.17 -2.84 16.14
N HIS A 112 4.60 -3.42 15.08
CA HIS A 112 3.38 -2.91 14.46
C HIS A 112 2.16 -3.69 14.94
N PHE A 113 1.17 -2.99 15.49
CA PHE A 113 -0.11 -3.59 15.87
C PHE A 113 -0.91 -3.95 14.62
N LEU A 114 -0.66 -5.13 14.07
CA LEU A 114 -1.45 -5.68 12.99
C LEU A 114 -2.80 -6.13 13.54
N LYS A 115 -3.90 -5.70 12.91
CA LYS A 115 -5.27 -6.13 13.29
C LYS A 115 -5.52 -7.64 13.18
N LYS A 116 -4.53 -8.45 12.76
CA LYS A 116 -4.61 -9.90 12.82
C LYS A 116 -4.41 -10.33 14.27
N LYS A 117 -5.50 -10.75 14.91
CA LYS A 117 -5.44 -11.48 16.17
C LYS A 117 -4.77 -12.84 15.87
N PRO A 118 -3.58 -13.15 16.42
CA PRO A 118 -3.13 -14.54 16.41
C PRO A 118 -4.18 -15.38 17.14
N PRO A 119 -4.37 -16.67 16.78
CA PRO A 119 -5.25 -17.54 17.54
C PRO A 119 -4.87 -17.48 19.03
N SER A 120 -5.87 -17.54 19.91
CA SER A 120 -5.75 -17.27 21.36
C SER A 120 -4.86 -18.23 22.14
N PHE A 121 -4.27 -19.21 21.46
CA PHE A 121 -3.37 -20.20 22.03
C PHE A 121 -2.11 -20.21 21.18
N GLY A 122 -0.95 -20.17 21.83
CA GLY A 122 0.30 -20.55 21.18
C GLY A 122 0.11 -21.94 20.57
N SER A 123 0.43 -22.10 19.29
CA SER A 123 0.33 -23.41 18.67
C SER A 123 1.33 -24.34 19.37
N GLY A 124 0.86 -25.18 20.31
CA GLY A 124 1.61 -26.34 20.84
C GLY A 124 1.83 -27.43 19.79
N VAL A 125 1.77 -27.04 18.51
CA VAL A 125 1.96 -27.90 17.36
C VAL A 125 3.45 -28.13 17.23
N ARG A 126 3.85 -29.40 17.26
CA ARG A 126 5.23 -29.85 17.03
C ARG A 126 5.79 -29.15 15.79
N ARG A 127 6.78 -28.29 15.99
CA ARG A 127 7.55 -27.69 14.90
C ARG A 127 8.77 -28.57 14.66
N THR A 128 9.11 -28.78 13.39
CA THR A 128 10.33 -29.50 13.04
C THR A 128 11.44 -28.48 12.98
N LEU A 129 12.41 -28.61 13.88
CA LEU A 129 13.66 -27.86 13.82
C LEU A 129 14.63 -28.63 12.94
N THR A 130 14.88 -28.10 11.75
CA THR A 130 15.94 -28.63 10.89
C THR A 130 17.18 -27.80 11.11
N VAL A 131 18.24 -28.45 11.59
CA VAL A 131 19.54 -27.84 11.83
C VAL A 131 20.49 -28.39 10.79
N GLY A 132 21.17 -27.52 10.06
CA GLY A 132 22.17 -27.90 9.07
C GLY A 132 23.39 -26.99 9.15
N GLU A 133 24.56 -27.55 8.84
CA GLU A 133 25.78 -26.81 8.58
C GLU A 133 25.97 -26.71 7.07
N PRO A 134 25.50 -25.63 6.44
CA PRO A 134 25.73 -25.44 5.01
C PRO A 134 27.22 -25.26 4.69
N TRP A 135 28.04 -24.75 5.64
CA TRP A 135 29.50 -24.56 5.53
C TRP A 135 30.19 -24.73 6.90
N PRO A 136 31.52 -25.03 6.95
CA PRO A 136 32.22 -25.30 8.20
C PRO A 136 32.15 -24.14 9.19
N GLY A 137 31.60 -24.39 10.38
CA GLY A 137 31.49 -23.39 11.45
C GLY A 137 30.24 -22.52 11.38
N CYS A 138 29.29 -22.80 10.48
CA CYS A 138 28.06 -22.02 10.34
C CYS A 138 26.83 -22.92 10.51
N TRP A 139 26.05 -22.69 11.57
CA TRP A 139 24.83 -23.45 11.87
C TRP A 139 23.59 -22.65 11.48
N VAL A 140 22.68 -23.28 10.74
CA VAL A 140 21.37 -22.72 10.39
C VAL A 140 20.28 -23.60 10.97
N ALA A 141 19.32 -22.99 11.67
CA ALA A 141 18.16 -23.67 12.21
C ALA A 141 16.88 -23.08 11.61
N VAL A 142 16.14 -23.89 10.85
CA VAL A 142 14.84 -23.50 10.27
C VAL A 142 13.72 -24.22 11.01
N MET A 143 12.79 -23.44 11.58
CA MET A 143 11.55 -23.94 12.18
C MET A 143 10.43 -23.90 11.14
N THR A 144 10.05 -25.05 10.62
CA THR A 144 8.88 -25.18 9.74
C THR A 144 7.69 -25.78 10.46
N PRO A 145 6.45 -25.35 10.15
CA PRO A 145 5.27 -26.11 10.55
C PRO A 145 5.34 -27.53 9.95
N PRO A 146 4.75 -28.54 10.62
CA PRO A 146 4.77 -29.90 10.10
C PRO A 146 4.04 -29.95 8.76
N ALA A 147 4.59 -30.71 7.82
CA ALA A 147 3.91 -30.99 6.56
C ALA A 147 2.54 -31.63 6.85
N LYS A 148 1.52 -31.25 6.08
CA LYS A 148 0.10 -31.62 6.31
C LYS A 148 -0.13 -33.15 6.42
N SER A 149 0.78 -33.98 5.92
CA SER A 149 0.73 -35.45 5.95
C SER A 149 1.22 -36.08 7.26
N CYS A 150 1.78 -35.32 8.20
CA CYS A 150 2.41 -35.87 9.41
C CYS A 150 1.56 -35.75 10.68
N LEU A 151 0.29 -35.34 10.57
CA LEU A 151 -0.64 -35.32 11.69
C LEU A 151 -1.22 -36.72 11.97
N THR A 152 -0.37 -37.68 12.30
CA THR A 152 -0.80 -38.82 13.10
C THR A 152 -0.57 -38.44 14.55
N GLY A 153 -1.66 -38.20 15.28
CA GLY A 153 -1.60 -37.86 16.69
C GLY A 153 -0.91 -38.97 17.48
N SER A 154 0.33 -38.72 17.88
CA SER A 154 0.96 -39.46 18.97
C SER A 154 1.22 -38.48 20.11
N VAL A 155 0.39 -38.58 21.15
CA VAL A 155 0.65 -37.98 22.45
C VAL A 155 1.89 -38.67 23.03
N PHE A 156 3.02 -37.98 23.05
CA PHE A 156 4.13 -38.38 23.90
C PHE A 156 3.95 -37.65 25.23
N ARG A 157 3.51 -38.37 26.27
CA ARG A 157 3.71 -37.92 27.65
C ARG A 157 5.21 -37.85 27.88
N ALA A 158 5.70 -36.69 28.28
CA ALA A 158 7.05 -36.56 28.78
C ALA A 158 7.18 -37.43 30.03
N SER A 159 8.15 -38.33 30.05
CA SER A 159 8.57 -39.02 31.25
C SER A 159 9.35 -38.04 32.11
N ASP A 160 9.03 -37.94 33.39
CA ASP A 160 9.78 -37.14 34.35
C ASP A 160 11.23 -37.67 34.46
N SER A 161 12.21 -36.84 34.10
CA SER A 161 13.62 -37.09 34.41
C SER A 161 14.05 -36.19 35.56
N LEU A 162 14.44 -36.82 36.68
CA LEU A 162 14.95 -36.19 37.90
C LEU A 162 16.16 -35.27 37.66
N PRO A 163 16.42 -34.30 38.56
CA PRO A 163 17.54 -33.38 38.45
C PRO A 163 18.85 -34.12 38.77
N THR A 164 19.82 -34.06 37.85
CA THR A 164 21.18 -34.53 38.13
C THR A 164 22.05 -33.34 38.50
N THR A 165 22.37 -33.26 39.79
CA THR A 165 23.35 -32.34 40.38
C THR A 165 24.75 -32.74 39.90
N GLY A 166 25.47 -31.84 39.24
CA GLY A 166 26.90 -31.97 38.94
C GLY A 166 27.73 -30.99 39.77
N PRO A 167 28.93 -31.36 40.26
CA PRO A 167 29.67 -30.58 41.24
C PRO A 167 30.40 -29.38 40.62
N ALA A 168 30.50 -28.32 41.44
CA ALA A 168 31.31 -27.14 41.21
C ALA A 168 32.82 -27.46 41.28
N THR A 169 33.62 -26.84 40.42
CA THR A 169 35.07 -26.68 40.67
C THR A 169 35.50 -25.33 40.13
N ILE A 170 36.02 -24.50 41.03
CA ILE A 170 36.65 -23.21 40.80
C ILE A 170 38.15 -23.48 40.58
N ALA A 171 38.74 -22.86 39.57
CA ALA A 171 40.16 -22.54 39.49
C ALA A 171 40.30 -21.13 38.92
#